data_AF-A0A7Y5V3U9-F1
#
_entry.id   AF-A0A7Y5V3U9-F1
#
_cell.length_a   1.000
_cell.length_b   1.000
_cell.length_c   1.000
_cell.angle_alpha   90.00
_cell.angle_beta   90.00
_cell.angle_gamma   90.00
#
_symmetry.space_group_name_H-M   'P 1'
#
loop_
_entity.id
_entity.type
_entity.pdbx_description
1 polymer ?
#
loop_
_entity_poly.entity_id
_entity_poly.type
_entity_poly.pdbx_seq_one_letter_code
_entity_poly.pdbx_strand_id
1 'polypeptide(L)' 'MRITGPARTVVDAFRYRNKIGLDVALKALRDGWTRRRIGILELERHAALGRVSRVMRPYLESLA' A
#
# COMPACT_ATOMS: atom_id res chain seq x y z
N MET A 1 1.35 5.79 19.91
CA MET A 1 1.12 5.78 18.44
C MET A 1 2.21 4.94 17.79
N ARG A 2 1.98 3.63 17.57
CA ARG A 2 2.97 2.76 16.92
C ARG A 2 2.88 3.03 15.43
N ILE A 3 3.84 3.76 14.87
CA ILE A 3 4.00 3.85 13.42
C ILE A 3 4.43 2.45 12.97
N THR A 4 3.46 1.60 12.68
CA THR A 4 3.69 0.43 11.84
C THR A 4 4.26 0.94 10.53
N GLY A 5 5.32 0.31 10.04
CA GLY A 5 6.09 0.83 8.91
C GLY A 5 5.24 1.29 7.72
N PRO A 6 5.75 2.22 6.91
CA PRO A 6 5.04 2.83 5.80
C PRO A 6 4.41 1.81 4.83
N ALA A 7 5.00 0.61 4.66
CA ALA A 7 4.42 -0.48 3.86
C ALA A 7 3.08 -0.95 4.42
N ARG A 8 2.99 -1.11 5.74
CA ARG A 8 1.79 -1.57 6.42
C ARG A 8 0.68 -0.52 6.37
N THR A 9 1.02 0.77 6.51
CA THR A 9 0.04 1.86 6.38
C THR A 9 -0.60 1.90 4.99
N VAL A 10 0.19 1.72 3.93
CA VAL A 10 -0.33 1.67 2.56
C VAL A 10 -1.24 0.46 2.38
N VAL A 11 -0.83 -0.72 2.85
CA VAL A 11 -1.64 -1.94 2.81
C VAL A 11 -2.97 -1.75 3.55
N ASP A 12 -2.95 -1.14 4.73
CA ASP A 12 -4.16 -0.83 5.49
C ASP A 12 -5.05 0.18 4.75
N ALA A 13 -4.48 1.18 4.05
CA ALA A 13 -5.25 2.10 3.22
C ALA A 13 -6.00 1.36 2.08
N PHE A 14 -5.35 0.41 1.39
CA PHE A 14 -6.02 -0.44 0.39
C PHE A 14 -7.07 -1.38 0.98
N ARG A 15 -6.85 -1.84 2.22
CA ARG A 15 -7.82 -2.67 2.95
C ARG A 15 -9.08 -1.88 3.29
N TYR A 16 -8.92 -0.61 3.70
CA TYR A 16 -10.03 0.28 4.03
C TYR A 16 -10.46 1.19 2.86
N ARG A 17 -10.07 0.89 1.61
CA ARG A 17 -10.40 1.72 0.43
C ARG A 17 -11.90 2.01 0.29
N ASN A 18 -12.78 1.10 0.72
CA ASN A 18 -14.24 1.30 0.72
C ASN A 18 -14.71 2.35 1.74
N LYS A 19 -13.91 2.65 2.77
CA LYS A 19 -14.19 3.64 3.81
C LYS A 19 -13.47 4.98 3.55
N ILE A 20 -12.23 4.94 3.07
CA ILE A 20 -11.38 6.14 2.93
C ILE A 20 -11.30 6.68 1.49
N GLY A 21 -11.75 5.92 0.50
CA GLY A 21 -11.56 6.24 -0.92
C GLY A 21 -10.32 5.58 -1.53
N LEU A 22 -10.43 5.18 -2.80
CA LEU A 22 -9.34 4.56 -3.55
C LEU A 22 -8.23 5.57 -3.89
N ASP A 23 -8.61 6.81 -4.14
CA ASP A 23 -7.74 7.96 -4.39
C ASP A 23 -6.78 8.22 -3.22
N VAL A 24 -7.28 8.12 -1.99
CA VAL A 24 -6.46 8.25 -0.77
C VAL A 24 -5.45 7.10 -0.66
N ALA A 25 -5.87 5.86 -0.94
CA ALA A 25 -4.98 4.70 -0.93
C ALA A 25 -3.87 4.80 -1.99
N LEU A 26 -4.22 5.27 -3.19
CA LEU A 26 -3.28 5.54 -4.27
C LEU A 26 -2.28 6.64 -3.91
N LYS A 27 -2.75 7.74 -3.30
CA LYS A 27 -1.88 8.82 -2.84
C LYS A 27 -0.88 8.31 -1.79
N ALA A 28 -1.34 7.49 -0.84
CA ALA A 28 -0.46 6.89 0.17
C ALA A 28 0.60 5.97 -0.45
N LEU A 29 0.23 5.15 -1.45
CA LEU A 29 1.16 4.30 -2.18
C LEU A 29 2.24 5.14 -2.90
N ARG A 30 1.81 6.16 -3.64
CA ARG A 30 2.70 7.01 -4.42
C ARG A 30 3.62 7.83 -3.52
N ASP A 31 3.10 8.41 -2.44
CA ASP A 31 3.90 9.15 -1.46
C ASP A 31 4.94 8.24 -0.78
N GLY A 32 4.57 7.01 -0.42
CA GLY A 32 5.51 6.04 0.11
C GLY A 32 6.62 5.69 -0.89
N TRP A 33 6.24 5.49 -2.15
CA TRP A 33 7.12 5.10 -3.24
C TRP A 33 8.12 6.20 -3.59
N THR A 34 7.62 7.43 -3.80
CA THR A 34 8.43 8.62 -4.09
C THR A 34 9.42 8.93 -2.95
N ARG A 35 9.01 8.73 -1.69
CA ARG A 35 9.89 8.92 -0.54
C ARG A 35 10.88 7.77 -0.34
N ARG A 36 10.87 6.73 -1.21
CA ARG A 36 11.65 5.47 -1.09
C ARG A 36 11.54 4.83 0.29
N ARG A 37 10.40 5.00 0.96
CA ARG A 37 10.18 4.46 2.32
C ARG A 37 9.60 3.06 2.29
N ILE A 38 9.25 2.54 1.11
CA ILE A 38 8.62 1.24 0.91
C ILE A 38 9.30 0.48 -0.22
N GLY A 39 9.64 -0.78 0.03
CA GLY A 39 10.15 -1.71 -0.98
C GLY A 39 9.05 -2.65 -1.47
N ILE A 40 9.10 -3.03 -2.76
CA ILE A 40 8.12 -3.93 -3.40
C ILE A 40 7.95 -5.23 -2.59
N LEU A 41 9.05 -5.90 -2.24
CA LEU A 41 9.01 -7.17 -1.49
C LEU A 41 8.33 -7.04 -0.11
N GLU A 42 8.59 -5.95 0.60
CA GLU A 42 7.96 -5.69 1.89
C GLU A 42 6.46 -5.43 1.72
N LEU A 43 6.11 -4.66 0.68
CA LEU A 43 4.73 -4.33 0.33
C LEU A 43 3.95 -5.58 -0.08
N GLU A 44 4.51 -6.44 -0.92
CA GLU A 44 3.91 -7.70 -1.34
C GLU A 44 3.68 -8.63 -0.15
N ARG A 45 4.68 -8.76 0.74
CA ARG A 45 4.54 -9.55 1.97
C ARG A 45 3.40 -9.03 2.85
N HIS A 46 3.32 -7.73 3.05
CA HIS A 46 2.22 -7.13 3.82
C HIS A 46 0.87 -7.23 3.09
N ALA A 47 0.84 -7.08 1.77
CA ALA A 47 -0.37 -7.18 0.96
C ALA A 47 -0.93 -8.61 0.94
N ALA A 48 -0.06 -9.62 0.98
CA ALA A 48 -0.44 -11.03 1.15
C ALA A 48 -1.10 -11.26 2.52
N LEU A 49 -0.49 -10.76 3.60
CA LEU A 49 -1.06 -10.81 4.95
C LEU A 49 -2.41 -10.07 5.05
N GLY A 50 -2.52 -8.92 4.38
CA GLY A 50 -3.72 -8.09 4.36
C GLY A 50 -4.83 -8.56 3.41
N ARG A 51 -4.61 -9.65 2.66
CA ARG A 51 -5.51 -10.13 1.58
C ARG A 51 -5.86 -9.06 0.53
N VAL A 52 -4.96 -8.09 0.33
CA VAL A 52 -5.11 -7.00 -0.64
C VAL A 52 -4.12 -7.08 -1.80
N SER A 53 -3.27 -8.12 -1.84
CA SER A 53 -2.29 -8.35 -2.91
C SER A 53 -2.91 -8.29 -4.31
N ARG A 54 -4.09 -8.88 -4.51
CA ARG A 54 -4.81 -8.88 -5.79
C ARG A 54 -5.34 -7.50 -6.21
N VAL A 55 -5.64 -6.64 -5.24
CA VAL A 55 -6.08 -5.25 -5.49
C VAL A 55 -4.88 -4.35 -5.75
N MET A 56 -3.77 -4.57 -5.03
CA MET A 56 -2.57 -3.77 -5.16
C MET A 56 -1.75 -4.09 -6.41
N ARG A 57 -1.72 -5.36 -6.85
CA ARG A 57 -1.00 -5.84 -8.04
C ARG A 57 -1.05 -4.90 -9.26
N PRO A 58 -2.24 -4.54 -9.80
CA PRO A 58 -2.30 -3.68 -10.99
C PRO A 58 -1.69 -2.29 -10.75
N TYR A 59 -1.76 -1.78 -9.52
CA TYR A 59 -1.17 -0.49 -9.17
C TYR A 59 0.35 -0.57 -8.97
N LEU A 60 0.85 -1.71 -8.50
CA LEU A 60 2.28 -1.96 -8.39
C LEU A 60 2.92 -2.15 -9.77
N GLU A 61 2.26 -2.89 -10.66
CA GLU A 61 2.70 -3.04 -12.06
C GLU A 61 2.69 -1.70 -12.82
N SER A 62 1.81 -0.77 -12.45
CA SER A 62 1.80 0.58 -13.04
C SER A 62 2.87 1.52 -12.46
N LEU A 63 3.49 1.19 -11.33
CA LEU A 63 4.50 2.02 -10.66
C LEU A 63 5.94 1.49 -10.84
N ALA A 64 6.06 0.21 -11.20
CA ALA A 64 7.32 -0.44 -11.62
C ALA A 64 7.69 0.00 -13.05
#